data_AF-A0A6A4J652-F1
#
_entry.id   AF-A0A6A4J652-F1
#
_cell.length_a   1.000
_cell.length_b   1.000
_cell.length_c   1.000
_cell.angle_alpha   90.00
_cell.angle_beta   90.00
_cell.angle_gamma   90.00
#
_symmetry.space_group_name_H-M   'P 1'
#
loop_
_entity.id
_entity.type
_entity.pdbx_description
1 polymer ?
#
loop_
_entity_poly.entity_id
_entity_poly.type
_entity_poly.pdbx_seq_one_letter_code
_entity_poly.pdbx_strand_id
1 'polypeptide(L)'
;MNPSLRFTQKILRAAKPLVVPTRGSVVEKCTPKVPRAAKKFKQLQEFYQDEENKKPIFLKGGVKDQILYRLTVLSCIVAVGLQGYYFYNMAQPGG
;
A
#
# COMPACT_ATOMS: atom_id res chain seq x y z
N MET A 1 -12.09 45.00 -19.47
CA MET A 1 -13.01 43.90 -19.13
C MET A 1 -12.86 42.81 -20.20
N ASN A 2 -12.24 41.68 -19.86
CA ASN A 2 -11.79 40.67 -20.84
C ASN A 2 -12.90 39.64 -21.17
N PRO A 3 -13.19 39.37 -22.45
CA PRO A 3 -14.28 38.47 -22.85
C PRO A 3 -14.03 36.98 -22.53
N SER A 4 -12.77 36.56 -22.31
CA SER A 4 -12.43 35.16 -21.99
C SER A 4 -13.01 34.64 -20.66
N LEU A 5 -13.33 35.53 -19.72
CA LEU A 5 -13.87 35.15 -18.40
C LEU A 5 -15.35 34.75 -18.43
N ARG A 6 -16.11 35.11 -19.47
CA ARG A 6 -17.53 34.75 -19.58
C ARG A 6 -17.74 33.34 -20.12
N PHE A 7 -16.82 32.84 -20.95
CA PHE A 7 -16.96 31.54 -21.61
C PHE A 7 -16.65 30.40 -20.64
N THR A 8 -15.58 30.53 -19.85
CA THR A 8 -15.21 29.56 -18.82
C THR A 8 -16.27 29.43 -17.73
N GLN A 9 -16.94 30.53 -17.36
CA GLN A 9 -18.01 30.49 -16.36
C GLN A 9 -19.27 29.77 -16.83
N LYS A 10 -19.55 29.74 -18.15
CA LYS A 10 -20.65 28.92 -18.70
C LYS A 10 -20.30 27.43 -18.73
N ILE A 11 -19.06 27.07 -19.02
CA ILE A 11 -18.60 25.67 -19.03
C ILE A 11 -18.58 25.10 -17.60
N LEU A 12 -18.09 25.87 -16.62
CA LEU A 12 -18.09 25.49 -15.20
C LEU A 12 -19.49 25.33 -14.61
N ARG A 13 -20.51 26.00 -15.17
CA ARG A 13 -21.92 25.83 -14.75
C ARG A 13 -22.63 24.65 -15.43
N ALA A 14 -22.12 24.14 -16.54
CA ALA A 14 -22.66 22.98 -17.24
C ALA A 14 -22.00 21.65 -16.82
N ALA A 15 -20.82 21.71 -16.20
CA ALA A 15 -20.20 20.57 -15.56
C ALA A 15 -20.89 20.29 -14.21
N LYS A 16 -21.80 19.31 -14.21
CA LYS A 16 -22.26 18.70 -12.95
C LYS A 16 -21.02 18.20 -12.19
N PRO A 17 -20.81 18.57 -10.92
CA PRO A 17 -19.79 17.94 -10.11
C PRO A 17 -20.18 16.47 -9.93
N LEU A 18 -19.44 15.56 -10.55
CA LEU A 18 -19.39 14.17 -10.10
C LEU A 18 -18.76 14.19 -8.71
N VAL A 19 -19.54 13.76 -7.72
CA VAL A 19 -19.31 13.85 -6.26
C VAL A 19 -19.95 15.09 -5.63
N VAL A 20 -21.27 15.02 -5.49
CA VAL A 20 -21.99 15.65 -4.39
C VAL A 20 -22.16 14.56 -3.31
N PRO A 21 -21.73 14.77 -2.05
CA PRO A 21 -22.09 13.88 -0.96
C PRO A 21 -23.58 14.09 -0.63
N THR A 22 -24.45 13.40 -1.36
CA THR A 22 -25.87 13.37 -1.04
C THR A 22 -26.07 12.48 0.19
N ARG A 23 -26.18 13.12 1.35
CA ARG A 23 -26.94 12.59 2.49
C ARG A 23 -28.37 12.33 2.02
N GLY A 24 -28.66 11.10 1.58
CA GLY A 24 -29.97 10.72 1.07
C GLY A 24 -29.98 9.32 0.49
N SER A 25 -30.18 8.34 1.36
CA SER A 25 -30.78 7.02 1.16
C SER A 25 -31.24 6.64 -0.27
N VAL A 26 -30.33 6.13 -1.11
CA VAL A 26 -30.62 5.13 -2.17
C VAL A 26 -29.53 4.04 -2.13
N VAL A 27 -29.17 3.61 -0.93
CA VAL A 27 -28.65 2.26 -0.68
C VAL A 27 -29.75 1.50 0.04
N GLU A 28 -30.95 1.50 -0.55
CA GLU A 28 -32.05 0.68 -0.07
C GLU A 28 -32.05 -0.65 -0.82
N LYS A 29 -31.53 -1.67 -0.14
CA LYS A 29 -31.83 -3.09 -0.32
C LYS A 29 -31.60 -3.69 -1.71
N CYS A 30 -30.34 -3.71 -2.12
CA CYS A 30 -29.75 -5.00 -2.43
C CYS A 30 -28.69 -5.23 -1.35
N THR A 31 -29.01 -5.98 -0.30
CA THR A 31 -27.96 -6.65 0.45
C THR A 31 -27.58 -7.87 -0.38
N PRO A 32 -26.59 -7.80 -1.30
CA PRO A 32 -25.97 -9.05 -1.71
C PRO A 32 -25.51 -9.69 -0.41
N LYS A 33 -25.84 -10.95 -0.18
CA LYS A 33 -25.23 -11.72 0.92
C LYS A 33 -23.73 -11.58 0.72
N VAL A 34 -23.11 -10.64 1.46
CA VAL A 34 -21.69 -10.32 1.29
C VAL A 34 -20.98 -11.65 1.46
N PRO A 35 -20.37 -12.19 0.39
CA PRO A 35 -19.82 -13.53 0.44
C PRO A 35 -18.84 -13.56 1.61
N ARG A 36 -18.76 -14.67 2.34
CA ARG A 36 -17.89 -14.79 3.52
C ARG A 36 -16.45 -14.33 3.22
N ALA A 37 -15.99 -14.55 1.99
CA ALA A 37 -14.73 -14.04 1.46
C ALA A 37 -14.61 -12.50 1.52
N ALA A 38 -15.62 -11.75 1.07
CA ALA A 38 -15.59 -10.27 1.10
C ALA A 38 -15.55 -9.70 2.52
N LYS A 39 -16.13 -10.40 3.51
CA LYS A 39 -15.98 -10.00 4.93
C LYS A 39 -14.53 -10.14 5.42
N LYS A 40 -13.81 -11.18 4.96
CA LYS A 40 -12.39 -11.41 5.30
C LYS A 40 -11.50 -10.35 4.66
N PHE A 41 -11.77 -9.98 3.41
CA PHE A 41 -11.03 -8.89 2.76
C PHE A 41 -11.23 -7.55 3.45
N LYS A 42 -12.46 -7.23 3.89
CA LYS A 42 -12.73 -6.00 4.65
C LYS A 42 -11.96 -5.97 5.99
N GLN A 43 -11.95 -7.09 6.72
CA GLN A 43 -11.18 -7.20 7.98
C GLN A 43 -9.68 -7.05 7.75
N LEU A 44 -9.16 -7.62 6.66
CA LEU A 44 -7.74 -7.49 6.31
C LEU A 44 -7.41 -6.05 5.90
N GLN A 45 -8.31 -5.40 5.16
CA GLN A 45 -8.17 -4.00 4.79
C GLN A 45 -8.14 -3.09 6.02
N GLU A 46 -9.05 -3.28 6.97
CA GLU A 46 -9.05 -2.56 8.25
C GLU A 46 -7.73 -2.79 9.02
N PHE A 47 -7.24 -4.03 9.08
CA PHE A 47 -5.97 -4.36 9.73
C PHE A 47 -4.75 -3.66 9.11
N TYR A 48 -4.67 -3.59 7.78
CA TYR A 48 -3.56 -2.94 7.07
C TYR A 48 -3.74 -1.42 6.87
N GLN A 49 -4.95 -0.89 6.96
CA GLN A 49 -5.26 0.55 6.88
C GLN A 49 -5.41 1.22 8.24
N ASP A 50 -5.15 0.50 9.33
CA ASP A 50 -5.09 1.05 10.67
C ASP A 50 -4.01 2.15 10.77
N GLU A 51 -4.44 3.40 10.98
CA GLU A 51 -3.55 4.57 11.05
C GLU A 51 -2.78 4.65 12.37
N GLU A 52 -3.22 3.93 13.42
CA GLU A 52 -2.50 3.89 14.69
C GLU A 52 -1.21 3.06 14.58
N ASN A 53 -1.19 2.09 13.67
CA ASN A 53 -0.05 1.22 13.45
C ASN A 53 0.98 1.90 12.53
N LYS A 54 1.85 2.71 13.13
CA LYS A 54 2.93 3.46 12.45
C LYS A 54 4.06 2.59 11.87
N LYS A 55 3.90 1.27 11.85
CA LYS A 55 4.90 0.35 11.29
C LYS A 55 4.83 0.38 9.76
N PRO A 56 5.97 0.23 9.06
CA PRO A 56 5.95 0.14 7.60
C PRO A 56 5.19 -1.10 7.15
N ILE A 57 4.70 -1.09 5.91
CA ILE A 57 3.80 -2.12 5.37
C ILE A 57 4.34 -3.56 5.51
N PHE A 58 5.66 -3.73 5.38
CA PHE A 58 6.34 -5.02 5.47
C PHE A 58 6.58 -5.53 6.91
N LEU A 59 6.19 -4.77 7.94
CA LEU A 59 6.23 -5.18 9.35
C LEU A 59 4.83 -5.16 10.00
N LYS A 60 3.80 -4.84 9.21
CA LYS A 60 2.43 -4.62 9.70
C LYS A 60 1.70 -5.93 10.06
N GLY A 61 2.09 -7.06 9.45
CA GLY A 61 1.65 -8.41 9.79
C GLY A 61 2.20 -8.94 11.13
N GLY A 62 3.00 -8.15 11.84
CA GLY A 62 3.39 -8.42 13.22
C GLY A 62 4.64 -9.30 13.36
N VAL A 63 4.59 -10.28 14.27
CA VAL A 63 5.77 -11.06 14.69
C VAL A 63 6.34 -11.91 13.56
N LYS A 64 5.48 -12.44 12.67
CA LYS A 64 5.91 -13.25 11.52
C LYS A 64 6.80 -12.45 10.59
N ASP A 65 6.38 -11.24 10.27
CA ASP A 65 7.12 -10.31 9.43
C ASP A 65 8.45 -9.91 10.06
N GLN A 66 8.49 -9.72 11.38
CA GLN A 66 9.73 -9.43 12.10
C GLN A 66 10.74 -10.58 12.03
N ILE A 67 10.29 -11.82 12.25
CA ILE A 67 11.17 -12.99 12.16
C ILE A 67 11.69 -13.14 10.73
N LEU A 68 10.80 -13.05 9.74
CA LEU A 68 11.16 -13.16 8.34
C LEU A 68 12.18 -12.10 7.94
N TYR A 69 11.93 -10.84 8.29
CA TYR A 69 12.85 -9.73 8.01
C TYR A 69 14.23 -9.96 8.62
N ARG A 70 14.30 -10.36 9.88
CA ARG A 70 15.57 -10.61 10.58
C ARG A 70 16.36 -11.74 9.94
N LEU A 71 15.70 -12.85 9.63
CA LEU A 71 16.35 -14.00 8.97
C LEU A 71 16.87 -13.62 7.58
N THR A 72 16.09 -12.86 6.80
CA THR A 72 16.52 -12.39 5.48
C THR A 72 17.76 -11.51 5.59
N VAL A 73 17.75 -10.51 6.48
CA VAL A 73 18.90 -9.60 6.67
C VAL A 73 20.13 -10.37 7.14
N LEU A 74 19.98 -11.28 8.12
CA LEU A 74 21.08 -12.11 8.59
C LEU A 74 21.66 -12.97 7.47
N SER A 75 20.81 -13.60 6.66
CA SER A 75 21.22 -14.39 5.51
C SER A 75 22.00 -13.54 4.49
N CYS A 76 21.51 -12.33 4.18
CA CYS A 76 22.21 -11.42 3.27
C CYS A 76 23.59 -10.99 3.80
N ILE A 77 23.71 -10.70 5.10
CA ILE A 77 25.00 -10.34 5.71
C ILE A 77 25.99 -11.51 5.63
N VAL A 78 25.55 -12.72 5.96
CA VAL A 78 26.37 -13.93 5.85
C VAL A 78 26.80 -14.16 4.40
N ALA A 79 25.88 -14.04 3.44
CA ALA A 79 26.18 -14.22 2.03
C ALA A 79 27.25 -13.22 1.54
N VAL A 80 27.12 -11.94 1.87
CA VAL A 80 28.10 -10.91 1.50
C VAL A 80 29.45 -11.16 2.17
N GLY A 81 29.46 -11.53 3.46
CA GLY A 81 30.71 -11.83 4.17
C GLY A 81 31.44 -13.03 3.59
N LEU A 82 30.70 -14.10 3.28
CA LEU A 82 31.26 -15.31 2.67
C LEU A 82 31.79 -15.03 1.26
N GLN A 83 31.04 -14.26 0.46
CA GLN A 83 31.48 -13.84 -0.87
C GLN A 83 32.78 -13.02 -0.80
N GLY A 84 32.88 -12.09 0.16
CA GLY A 84 34.09 -11.31 0.41
C GLY A 84 35.29 -12.18 0.80
N TYR A 85 35.08 -13.17 1.67
CA TYR A 85 36.11 -14.15 2.04
C TYR A 85 36.61 -14.95 0.83
N TYR A 86 35.71 -15.44 -0.03
CA TYR A 86 36.10 -16.13 -1.26
C TYR A 86 36.88 -15.23 -2.21
N PHE A 87 36.44 -13.98 -2.42
CA PHE A 87 37.16 -13.03 -3.25
C PHE A 87 38.55 -12.71 -2.70
N TYR A 88 38.69 -12.58 -1.38
CA TYR A 88 39.99 -12.34 -0.75
C TYR A 88 40.97 -13.50 -1.02
N ASN A 89 40.51 -14.74 -0.87
CA ASN A 89 41.35 -15.91 -1.13
C ASN A 89 41.76 -16.02 -2.60
N MET A 90 40.86 -15.72 -3.54
CA MET A 90 41.19 -15.73 -4.97
C MET A 90 42.09 -14.56 -5.40
N ALA A 91 42.04 -13.44 -4.69
CA ALA A 91 42.85 -12.26 -5.00
C ALA A 91 44.32 -12.42 -4.59
N GLN A 92 44.64 -13.36 -3.69
CA GLN A 92 46.02 -13.66 -3.33
C GLN A 92 46.63 -14.66 -4.30
N PRO A 93 47.83 -14.38 -4.86
CA PRO A 93 48.53 -15.35 -5.69
C PRO A 93 49.03 -16.50 -4.81
N GLY A 94 48.34 -17.65 -4.86
CA GLY A 94 48.71 -18.89 -4.15
C GLY A 94 47.64 -19.52 -3.26
N GLY A 95 46.42 -18.97 -3.22
CA GLY A 95 45.21 -19.64 -2.70
C GLY A 95 44.54 -20.54 -3.73
#